data_AF-A0A948G423-F1
#
_entry.id   AF-A0A948G423-F1
#
_cell.length_a   1.000
_cell.length_b   1.000
_cell.length_c   1.000
_cell.angle_alpha   90.00
_cell.angle_beta   90.00
_cell.angle_gamma   90.00
#
_symmetry.space_group_name_H-M   'P 1'
#
loop_
_entity.id
_entity.type
_entity.pdbx_description
1 polymer ?
#
loop_
_entity_poly.entity_id
_entity_poly.type
_entity_poly.pdbx_seq_one_letter_code
_entity_poly.pdbx_strand_id
1 'polypeptide(L)'
;IIIFNLNKKYNFSWRKVTALGLIASFNKGISGGGYGPLITGGQILVGVESKSAIGITSLAEGLTCAVGVITYISASQSSISWKLAPYVILGAILSVPFSAKSLKIIDARKLKLAIALLTIFLGIFTLVKLYKF
;
A
#
# COMPACT_ATOMS: atom_id res chain seq x y z
N ILE A 1 7.82 11.08 -9.91
CA ILE A 1 7.81 10.01 -10.95
C ILE A 1 6.39 9.76 -11.52
N ILE A 2 5.37 9.52 -10.69
CA ILE A 2 3.98 9.30 -11.17
C ILE A 2 3.43 10.53 -11.93
N ILE A 3 3.67 11.75 -11.43
CA ILE A 3 3.23 13.01 -12.07
C ILE A 3 3.86 13.20 -13.46
N PHE A 4 5.15 12.87 -13.60
CA PHE A 4 5.86 13.03 -14.87
C PHE A 4 5.45 12.01 -15.95
N ASN A 5 4.87 10.87 -15.56
CA ASN A 5 4.50 9.79 -16.47
C ASN A 5 2.99 9.61 -16.62
N LEU A 6 2.19 10.64 -16.30
CA LEU A 6 0.73 10.63 -16.34
C LEU A 6 0.13 10.21 -17.68
N ASN A 7 0.81 10.51 -18.80
CA ASN A 7 0.36 10.21 -20.17
C ASN A 7 1.11 9.07 -20.87
N LYS A 8 2.12 8.46 -20.24
CA LYS A 8 2.88 7.37 -20.88
C LYS A 8 2.27 6.01 -20.54
N LYS A 9 1.94 5.24 -21.58
CA LYS A 9 1.61 3.81 -21.46
C LYS A 9 2.92 3.02 -21.54
N TYR A 10 3.28 2.34 -20.46
CA TYR A 10 4.42 1.43 -20.44
C TYR A 10 3.95 0.03 -20.81
N ASN A 11 4.80 -0.72 -21.53
CA ASN A 11 4.55 -2.13 -21.75
C ASN A 11 4.77 -2.90 -20.45
N PHE A 12 3.80 -3.76 -20.15
CA PHE A 12 3.84 -4.63 -18.98
C PHE A 12 5.04 -5.57 -19.04
N SER A 13 5.70 -5.75 -17.90
CA SER A 13 6.86 -6.64 -17.77
C SER A 13 6.83 -7.39 -16.45
N TRP A 14 6.67 -8.71 -16.53
CA TRP A 14 6.69 -9.62 -15.37
C TRP A 14 7.95 -9.48 -14.52
N ARG A 15 9.13 -9.38 -15.15
CA ARG A 15 10.41 -9.23 -14.42
C ARG A 15 10.43 -7.98 -13.54
N LYS A 16 9.93 -6.85 -14.06
CA LYS A 16 9.87 -5.59 -13.32
C LYS A 16 8.88 -5.68 -12.15
N VAL A 17 7.72 -6.29 -12.35
CA VAL A 17 6.72 -6.48 -11.29
C VAL A 17 7.28 -7.36 -10.17
N THR A 18 7.94 -8.47 -10.48
CA THR A 18 8.53 -9.37 -9.48
C THR A 18 9.64 -8.69 -8.68
N ALA A 19 10.57 -7.99 -9.35
CA ALA A 19 11.62 -7.24 -8.67
C ALA A 19 11.06 -6.15 -7.75
N LEU A 20 10.03 -5.44 -8.22
CA LEU A 20 9.38 -4.40 -7.44
C LEU A 20 8.64 -4.96 -6.24
N GLY A 21 7.99 -6.13 -6.39
CA GLY A 21 7.36 -6.87 -5.30
C GLY A 21 8.35 -7.30 -4.23
N LEU A 22 9.52 -7.83 -4.61
CA LEU A 22 10.57 -8.22 -3.65
C LEU A 22 11.06 -7.02 -2.82
N ILE A 23 11.40 -5.91 -3.48
CA ILE A 23 11.85 -4.69 -2.80
C ILE A 23 10.76 -4.14 -1.88
N ALA A 24 9.51 -4.12 -2.35
CA ALA A 24 8.39 -3.62 -1.56
C ALA A 24 8.14 -4.48 -0.32
N SER A 25 8.12 -5.81 -0.46
CA SER A 25 7.90 -6.74 0.66
C SER A 25 9.02 -6.66 1.68
N PHE A 26 10.28 -6.54 1.25
CA PHE A 26 11.41 -6.31 2.16
C PHE A 26 11.26 -4.99 2.94
N ASN A 27 10.89 -3.91 2.24
CA ASN A 27 10.62 -2.62 2.90
C ASN A 27 9.47 -2.70 3.91
N LYS A 28 8.39 -3.43 3.61
CA LYS A 28 7.29 -3.63 4.56
C LYS A 28 7.74 -4.43 5.78
N GLY A 29 8.58 -5.44 5.60
CA GLY A 29 9.14 -6.25 6.69
C GLY A 29 9.99 -5.41 7.67
N ILE A 30 10.83 -4.51 7.16
CA ILE A 30 11.73 -3.69 8.00
C ILE A 30 11.01 -2.45 8.56
N SER A 31 10.40 -1.66 7.68
CA SER A 31 9.86 -0.34 8.03
C SER A 31 8.44 -0.42 8.60
N GLY A 32 7.70 -1.49 8.29
CA GLY A 32 6.26 -1.58 8.58
C GLY A 32 5.38 -0.64 7.73
N GLY A 33 5.95 0.34 7.04
CA GLY A 33 5.24 1.41 6.32
C GLY A 33 5.69 1.63 4.87
N GLY A 34 4.97 2.49 4.14
CA GLY A 34 5.33 2.93 2.78
C GLY A 34 5.12 1.91 1.66
N TYR A 35 4.74 0.66 1.97
CA TYR A 35 4.47 -0.40 1.00
C TYR A 35 3.45 0.01 -0.07
N GLY A 36 2.27 0.49 0.35
CA GLY A 36 1.16 0.81 -0.55
C GLY A 36 1.55 1.80 -1.67
N PRO A 37 2.03 3.01 -1.34
CA PRO A 37 2.49 3.97 -2.33
C PRO A 37 3.61 3.44 -3.24
N LEU A 38 4.52 2.63 -2.70
CA LEU A 38 5.67 2.10 -3.43
C LEU A 38 5.24 1.03 -4.46
N ILE A 39 4.42 0.06 -4.05
CA ILE A 39 3.95 -1.01 -4.94
C ILE A 39 2.90 -0.50 -5.92
N THR A 40 1.93 0.31 -5.49
CA THR A 40 0.91 0.89 -6.38
C THR A 40 1.55 1.85 -7.38
N GLY A 41 2.44 2.73 -6.92
CA GLY A 41 3.19 3.64 -7.79
C GLY A 41 4.08 2.90 -8.77
N GLY A 42 4.79 1.87 -8.30
CA GLY A 42 5.62 1.01 -9.13
C GLY A 42 4.84 0.24 -10.20
N GLN A 43 3.70 -0.35 -9.83
CA GLN A 43 2.82 -1.05 -10.77
C GLN A 43 2.26 -0.11 -11.85
N ILE A 44 1.88 1.12 -11.48
CA ILE A 44 1.46 2.14 -12.45
C ILE A 44 2.59 2.46 -13.44
N LEU A 45 3.84 2.49 -12.98
CA LEU A 45 5.01 2.74 -13.84
C LEU A 45 5.39 1.54 -14.73
N VAL A 46 5.01 0.33 -14.33
CA VAL A 46 5.18 -0.88 -15.14
C VAL A 46 3.98 -1.09 -16.10
N GLY A 47 3.02 -0.15 -16.14
CA GLY A 47 1.92 -0.17 -17.11
C GLY A 47 0.63 -0.80 -16.61
N VAL A 48 0.52 -1.11 -15.31
CA VAL A 48 -0.73 -1.59 -14.71
C VAL A 48 -1.71 -0.42 -14.56
N GLU A 49 -2.99 -0.66 -14.85
CA GLU A 49 -4.03 0.34 -14.64
C GLU A 49 -4.11 0.73 -13.15
N SER A 50 -4.31 2.01 -12.84
CA SER A 50 -4.28 2.51 -11.46
C SER A 50 -5.31 1.84 -10.55
N LYS A 51 -6.54 1.59 -11.02
CA LYS A 51 -7.56 0.92 -10.21
C LYS A 51 -7.17 -0.53 -9.90
N SER A 52 -6.70 -1.24 -10.93
CA SER A 52 -6.20 -2.61 -10.79
C SER A 52 -4.97 -2.71 -9.88
N ALA A 53 -4.03 -1.77 -10.01
CA ALA A 53 -2.84 -1.72 -9.15
C ALA A 53 -3.21 -1.58 -7.66
N ILE A 54 -4.18 -0.71 -7.33
CA ILE A 54 -4.65 -0.53 -5.94
C ILE A 54 -5.33 -1.80 -5.44
N GLY A 55 -6.15 -2.46 -6.27
CA GLY A 55 -6.80 -3.73 -5.92
C GLY A 55 -5.79 -4.84 -5.64
N ILE A 56 -4.80 -5.01 -6.53
CA ILE A 56 -3.71 -5.99 -6.35
C ILE A 56 -2.93 -5.70 -5.07
N THR A 57 -2.59 -4.43 -4.85
CA THR A 57 -1.87 -3.97 -3.66
C THR A 57 -2.63 -4.30 -2.37
N SER A 58 -3.93 -3.99 -2.32
CA SER A 58 -4.77 -4.24 -1.15
C SER A 58 -4.92 -5.73 -0.85
N LEU A 59 -5.06 -6.56 -1.89
CA LEU A 59 -5.14 -8.01 -1.73
C LEU A 59 -3.80 -8.58 -1.22
N ALA A 60 -2.69 -8.15 -1.82
CA ALA A 60 -1.35 -8.55 -1.38
C ALA A 60 -1.10 -8.14 0.07
N GLU A 61 -1.47 -6.91 0.45
CA GLU A 61 -1.34 -6.43 1.82
C GLU A 61 -2.16 -7.26 2.80
N GLY A 62 -3.41 -7.60 2.45
CA GLY A 62 -4.25 -8.50 3.25
C GLY A 62 -3.60 -9.87 3.49
N LEU A 63 -3.03 -10.48 2.45
CA LEU A 63 -2.31 -11.75 2.58
C LEU A 63 -1.05 -11.61 3.43
N THR A 64 -0.25 -10.57 3.23
CA THR A 64 0.95 -10.33 4.05
C THR A 64 0.62 -10.10 5.51
N CYS A 65 -0.47 -9.39 5.81
CA CYS A 65 -0.95 -9.18 7.17
C CYS A 65 -1.44 -10.50 7.79
N ALA A 66 -2.16 -11.34 7.04
CA ALA A 66 -2.59 -12.65 7.52
C ALA A 66 -1.39 -13.54 7.88
N VAL A 67 -0.39 -13.62 7.00
CA VAL A 67 0.86 -14.34 7.28
C VAL A 67 1.57 -13.74 8.49
N GLY A 68 1.67 -12.40 8.57
CA GLY A 68 2.29 -11.72 9.71
C GLY A 68 1.62 -12.03 11.05
N VAL A 69 0.28 -12.09 11.09
CA VAL A 69 -0.48 -12.48 12.29
C VAL A 69 -0.24 -13.94 12.65
N ILE A 70 -0.27 -14.85 11.67
CA ILE A 70 0.00 -16.29 11.90
C ILE A 70 1.41 -16.47 12.46
N THR A 71 2.42 -15.87 11.82
CA THR A 71 3.80 -15.93 12.28
C THR A 71 3.96 -15.32 13.67
N TYR A 72 3.30 -14.20 13.96
CA TYR A 72 3.33 -13.58 15.27
C TYR A 72 2.75 -14.49 16.36
N ILE A 73 1.60 -15.14 16.10
CA ILE A 73 0.99 -16.07 17.05
C ILE A 73 1.87 -17.31 17.24
N SER A 74 2.46 -17.85 16.18
CA SER A 74 3.31 -19.05 16.26
C SER A 74 4.68 -18.81 16.91
N ALA A 75 5.27 -17.64 16.69
CA ALA A 75 6.63 -17.32 17.16
C ALA A 75 6.64 -16.60 18.52
N SER A 76 5.56 -15.93 18.91
CA SER A 76 5.52 -15.14 20.14
C SER A 76 5.08 -15.99 21.34
N GLN A 77 5.90 -16.02 22.39
CA GLN A 77 5.59 -16.65 23.69
C GLN A 77 4.78 -15.71 24.62
N SER A 78 4.36 -14.55 24.11
CA SER A 78 3.77 -13.44 24.89
C SER A 78 2.24 -13.51 24.92
N SER A 79 1.62 -13.07 26.02
CA SER A 79 0.16 -12.94 26.12
C SER A 79 -0.38 -11.82 25.21
N ILE A 80 -1.15 -12.18 24.20
CA ILE A 80 -1.81 -11.23 23.28
C ILE A 80 -2.98 -10.55 23.99
N SER A 81 -3.01 -9.21 24.00
CA SER A 81 -4.16 -8.47 24.53
C SER A 81 -5.31 -8.45 23.51
N TRP A 82 -6.21 -9.43 23.62
CA TRP A 82 -7.40 -9.53 22.76
C TRP A 82 -8.40 -8.38 22.91
N LYS A 83 -8.20 -7.51 23.90
CA LYS A 83 -9.08 -6.38 24.19
C LYS A 83 -9.17 -5.36 23.05
N LEU A 84 -8.10 -5.12 22.29
CA LEU A 84 -8.11 -4.17 21.16
C LEU A 84 -8.58 -4.78 19.84
N ALA A 85 -8.45 -6.09 19.67
CA ALA A 85 -8.76 -6.78 18.42
C ALA A 85 -10.16 -6.47 17.84
N PRO A 86 -11.27 -6.54 18.61
CA PRO A 86 -12.60 -6.30 18.04
C PRO A 86 -12.80 -4.87 17.55
N TYR A 87 -12.23 -3.88 18.25
CA TYR A 87 -12.34 -2.46 17.86
C TYR A 87 -11.62 -2.19 16.54
N VAL A 88 -10.42 -2.76 16.36
CA VAL A 88 -9.63 -2.62 15.13
C VAL A 88 -10.31 -3.34 13.96
N ILE A 89 -10.84 -4.54 14.18
CA ILE A 89 -11.55 -5.32 13.15
C ILE A 89 -12.81 -4.57 12.70
N LEU A 90 -13.61 -4.05 13.63
CA LEU A 90 -14.81 -3.27 13.29
C LEU A 90 -14.47 -2.03 12.47
N GLY A 91 -13.45 -1.27 12.87
CA GLY A 91 -12.97 -0.11 12.11
C GLY A 91 -12.51 -0.48 10.71
N ALA A 92 -11.78 -1.59 10.57
CA ALA A 92 -11.31 -2.09 9.28
C ALA A 92 -12.48 -2.48 8.37
N ILE A 93 -13.44 -3.29 8.86
CA ILE A 93 -14.60 -3.75 8.09
C ILE A 93 -15.45 -2.56 7.61
N LEU A 94 -15.68 -1.58 8.48
CA LEU A 94 -16.44 -0.37 8.12
C LEU A 94 -15.73 0.50 7.07
N SER A 95 -14.40 0.52 7.07
CA SER A 95 -13.61 1.31 6.12
C SER A 95 -13.60 0.73 4.70
N VAL A 96 -13.68 -0.60 4.56
CA VAL A 96 -13.60 -1.30 3.27
C VAL A 96 -14.65 -0.83 2.25
N PRO A 97 -15.97 -0.81 2.54
CA PRO A 97 -16.98 -0.43 1.55
C PRO A 97 -16.85 1.04 1.12
N PHE A 98 -16.48 1.94 2.04
CA PHE A 98 -16.23 3.34 1.73
C PHE A 98 -15.02 3.53 0.81
N SER A 99 -13.95 2.78 1.07
CA SER A 99 -12.74 2.79 0.24
C SER A 99 -13.02 2.24 -1.16
N ALA A 100 -13.73 1.11 -1.25
CA ALA A 100 -14.10 0.50 -2.52
C ALA A 100 -15.02 1.40 -3.36
N LYS A 101 -16.01 2.04 -2.74
CA LYS A 101 -16.93 2.98 -3.42
C LYS A 101 -16.18 4.21 -3.93
N SER A 102 -15.25 4.76 -3.15
CA SER A 102 -14.39 5.88 -3.56
C SER A 102 -13.57 5.55 -4.82
N LEU A 103 -12.94 4.37 -4.86
CA LEU A 103 -12.16 3.92 -6.02
C LEU A 103 -13.03 3.72 -7.28
N LYS A 104 -14.30 3.32 -7.11
CA LYS A 104 -15.24 3.17 -8.21
C LYS A 104 -15.61 4.53 -8.84
N ILE A 105 -15.86 5.55 -8.00
CA ILE A 105 -16.33 6.87 -8.44
C ILE A 105 -15.20 7.72 -9.04
N ILE A 106 -13.97 7.62 -8.52
CA ILE A 106 -12.87 8.50 -8.93
C ILE A 106 -12.27 8.03 -10.28
N ASP A 107 -12.04 8.99 -11.19
CA ASP A 107 -11.35 8.76 -12.45
C ASP A 107 -9.90 8.31 -12.24
N ALA A 108 -9.40 7.41 -13.08
CA ALA A 108 -8.04 6.91 -13.02
C ALA A 108 -6.97 8.02 -13.00
N ARG A 109 -7.16 9.11 -13.77
CA ARG A 109 -6.24 10.25 -13.80
C ARG A 109 -6.22 11.02 -12.47
N LYS A 110 -7.39 11.32 -11.90
CA LYS A 110 -7.53 12.00 -10.60
C LYS A 110 -6.95 11.14 -9.48
N LEU A 111 -7.18 9.83 -9.53
CA LEU A 111 -6.66 8.87 -8.57
C LEU A 111 -5.13 8.81 -8.57
N LYS A 112 -4.51 8.77 -9.77
CA LYS A 112 -3.04 8.83 -9.90
C LYS A 112 -2.46 10.12 -9.31
N LEU A 113 -3.10 11.26 -9.56
CA LEU A 113 -2.68 12.55 -9.02
C LEU A 113 -2.82 12.57 -7.48
N ALA A 114 -3.93 12.09 -6.95
CA ALA A 114 -4.17 12.01 -5.51
C ALA A 114 -3.10 11.14 -4.82
N ILE A 115 -2.81 9.95 -5.36
CA ILE A 115 -1.76 9.06 -4.82
C ILE A 115 -0.40 9.76 -4.84
N ALA A 116 -0.05 10.42 -5.94
CA ALA A 116 1.23 11.10 -6.05
C ALA A 116 1.39 12.24 -5.03
N LEU A 117 0.36 13.09 -4.89
CA LEU A 117 0.35 14.19 -3.92
C LEU A 117 0.40 13.68 -2.49
N LEU A 118 -0.42 12.68 -2.14
CA LEU A 118 -0.42 12.08 -0.81
C LEU A 118 0.93 11.44 -0.48
N THR A 119 1.57 10.77 -1.43
CA THR A 119 2.89 10.15 -1.23
C THR A 119 3.96 11.21 -0.98
N ILE A 120 3.96 12.30 -1.77
CA ILE A 120 4.89 13.42 -1.58
C ILE A 120 4.67 14.05 -0.20
N PHE A 121 3.41 14.30 0.16
CA PHE A 121 3.05 14.87 1.45
C PHE A 121 3.51 13.97 2.61
N LEU A 122 3.25 12.67 2.56
CA LEU A 122 3.71 11.70 3.57
C LEU A 122 5.24 11.69 3.67
N GLY A 123 5.93 11.75 2.53
CA GLY A 123 7.39 11.82 2.46
C GLY A 123 7.95 13.07 3.13
N ILE A 124 7.40 14.25 2.80
CA ILE A 124 7.78 15.53 3.41
C ILE A 124 7.49 15.48 4.92
N PHE A 125 6.32 15.01 5.32
CA PHE A 125 5.95 14.89 6.74
C PHE A 125 6.92 14.00 7.51
N THR A 126 7.32 12.87 6.91
CA THR A 126 8.31 11.96 7.50
C THR A 126 9.68 12.62 7.63
N LEU A 127 10.13 13.34 6.60
CA LEU A 127 11.41 14.08 6.64
C LEU A 127 11.40 15.19 7.70
N VAL A 128 10.32 15.96 7.79
CA VAL A 128 10.17 17.01 8.80
C VAL A 128 10.19 16.42 10.19
N LYS A 129 9.47 15.30 10.42
CA LYS A 129 9.47 14.61 11.71
C LYS A 129 10.85 14.09 12.08
N LEU A 130 11.64 13.64 11.09
CA LEU A 130 13.00 13.15 11.30
C LEU A 130 14.00 14.27 11.58
N TYR A 131 13.77 15.48 11.06
CA TYR A 131 14.65 16.64 11.28
C TYR A 131 14.28 17.46 12.54
N LYS A 132 13.02 17.36 13.01
CA LYS A 132 12.57 17.98 14.27
C LYS A 132 12.82 17.11 15.51
N PHE A 133 13.39 15.93 15.33
CA PHE A 133 13.85 15.03 16.39
C PHE A 133 15.37 15.05 16.42
#